data_AF-A0A354CVJ4-F1
#
_entry.id   AF-A0A354CVJ4-F1
#
_cell.length_a   1.000
_cell.length_b   1.000
_cell.length_c   1.000
_cell.angle_alpha   90.00
_cell.angle_beta   90.00
_cell.angle_gamma   90.00
#
_symmetry.space_group_name_H-M   'P 1'
#
loop_
_entity.id
_entity.type
_entity.pdbx_description
1 polymer ?
#
loop_
_entity_poly.entity_id
_entity_poly.type
_entity_poly.pdbx_seq_one_letter_code
_entity_poly.pdbx_strand_id
1 'polypeptide(L)'
;MIITDTELCGKDYCEDFSVGVFFSRSEAEKAAEFYLKNVRGFCRYNCKYKILEKQVVGNIENNKVWIVQGWNINESSDEIDIVDSDFISMEEQAKLECEKMKKRYRRSEWAVSNYIIGEKLWKFGFIKNTK
;
A
#
# COMPACT_ATOMS: atom_id res chain seq x y z
N MET A 1 4.64 -3.41 0.51
CA MET A 1 4.42 -4.60 1.37
C MET A 1 3.09 -4.44 2.06
N ILE A 2 2.29 -5.50 2.06
CA ILE A 2 0.96 -5.52 2.68
C ILE A 2 0.97 -6.59 3.78
N ILE A 3 0.37 -6.30 4.92
CA ILE A 3 0.00 -7.30 5.93
C ILE A 3 -1.51 -7.38 5.96
N THR A 4 -2.06 -8.58 5.95
CA THR A 4 -3.49 -8.85 5.93
C THR A 4 -3.88 -9.56 7.20
N ASP A 5 -4.93 -9.10 7.87
CA ASP A 5 -5.58 -9.87 8.93
C ASP A 5 -6.50 -10.93 8.32
N THR A 6 -6.10 -12.20 8.44
CA THR A 6 -6.83 -13.29 7.77
C THR A 6 -8.12 -13.68 8.49
N GLU A 7 -8.33 -13.25 9.73
CA GLU A 7 -9.60 -13.46 10.44
C GLU A 7 -10.68 -12.50 9.97
N LEU A 8 -10.29 -11.35 9.40
CA LEU A 8 -11.19 -10.34 8.84
C LEU A 8 -11.27 -10.41 7.31
N CYS A 9 -10.75 -11.49 6.72
CA CYS A 9 -10.95 -11.81 5.31
C CYS A 9 -12.32 -12.47 5.10
N GLY A 10 -13.26 -11.71 4.55
CA GLY A 10 -14.50 -12.22 3.98
C GLY A 10 -14.31 -12.76 2.55
N LYS A 11 -15.43 -12.99 1.86
CA LYS A 11 -15.42 -13.52 0.48
C LYS A 11 -14.84 -12.52 -0.53
N ASP A 12 -15.14 -11.24 -0.35
CA ASP A 12 -14.84 -10.17 -1.31
C ASP A 12 -14.01 -9.03 -0.69
N TYR A 13 -13.62 -9.17 0.59
CA TYR A 13 -12.87 -8.14 1.33
C TYR A 13 -11.88 -8.78 2.29
N CYS A 14 -10.70 -8.17 2.41
CA CYS A 14 -9.70 -8.48 3.42
C CYS A 14 -9.22 -7.16 4.04
N GLU A 15 -8.98 -7.16 5.34
CA GLU A 15 -8.37 -6.02 6.01
C GLU A 15 -6.86 -5.99 5.69
N ASP A 16 -6.50 -5.22 4.68
CA ASP A 16 -5.15 -5.07 4.15
C ASP A 16 -4.47 -3.80 4.67
N PHE A 17 -3.31 -3.96 5.29
CA PHE A 17 -2.49 -2.88 5.83
C PHE A 17 -1.26 -2.68 4.94
N SER A 18 -1.20 -1.54 4.24
CA SER A 18 0.06 -1.10 3.61
C SER A 18 1.05 -0.68 4.69
N VAL A 19 2.15 -1.42 4.80
CA VAL A 19 3.10 -1.34 5.94
C VAL A 19 4.44 -0.71 5.59
N GLY A 20 4.71 -0.53 4.29
CA GLY A 20 5.90 0.14 3.77
C GLY A 20 6.29 -0.27 2.36
N VAL A 21 7.23 0.49 1.78
CA VAL A 21 7.89 0.24 0.50
C VAL A 21 9.37 -0.01 0.77
N PHE A 22 9.99 -0.99 0.12
CA PHE A 22 11.36 -1.44 0.38
C PHE A 22 12.11 -1.65 -0.94
N PHE A 23 13.44 -1.53 -0.94
CA PHE A 23 14.24 -1.64 -2.17
C PHE A 23 14.29 -3.06 -2.71
N SER A 24 14.11 -4.06 -1.85
CA SER A 24 14.17 -5.46 -2.25
C SER A 24 13.13 -6.31 -1.54
N ARG A 25 12.80 -7.45 -2.15
CA ARG A 25 11.98 -8.49 -1.52
C ARG A 25 12.58 -8.90 -0.16
N SER A 26 13.91 -9.09 -0.07
CA SER A 26 14.56 -9.48 1.17
C SER A 26 14.39 -8.46 2.31
N GLU A 27 14.47 -7.17 2.01
CA GLU A 27 14.18 -6.12 3.00
C GLU A 27 12.72 -6.14 3.45
N ALA A 28 11.79 -6.30 2.49
CA ALA A 28 10.37 -6.41 2.80
C ALA A 28 10.09 -7.66 3.67
N GLU A 29 10.67 -8.82 3.37
CA GLU A 29 10.52 -10.04 4.18
C GLU A 29 11.02 -9.84 5.61
N LYS A 30 12.21 -9.25 5.79
CA LYS A 30 12.74 -8.92 7.13
C LYS A 30 11.82 -7.97 7.88
N ALA A 31 11.25 -6.99 7.20
CA ALA A 31 10.29 -6.07 7.80
C ALA A 31 8.99 -6.79 8.18
N ALA A 32 8.44 -7.64 7.31
CA ALA A 32 7.24 -8.42 7.58
C ALA A 32 7.43 -9.34 8.81
N GLU A 33 8.55 -10.06 8.87
CA GLU A 33 8.88 -10.88 10.03
C GLU A 33 8.96 -10.06 11.31
N PHE A 34 9.58 -8.88 11.26
CA PHE A 34 9.62 -7.98 12.40
C PHE A 34 8.22 -7.58 12.87
N TYR A 35 7.33 -7.21 11.95
CA TYR A 35 5.95 -6.85 12.25
C TYR A 35 5.18 -8.01 12.91
N LEU A 36 5.20 -9.19 12.29
CA LEU A 36 4.49 -10.38 12.77
C LEU A 36 5.02 -10.91 14.11
N LYS A 37 6.27 -10.60 14.47
CA LYS A 37 6.86 -11.00 15.76
C LYS A 37 6.70 -9.94 16.85
N ASN A 38 6.76 -8.65 16.51
CA ASN A 38 7.01 -7.59 17.51
C ASN A 38 5.94 -6.51 17.60
N VAL A 39 5.10 -6.32 16.58
CA VAL A 39 4.14 -5.21 16.56
C VAL A 39 2.78 -5.71 17.01
N ARG A 40 2.27 -5.19 18.13
CA ARG A 40 1.09 -5.72 18.86
C ARG A 40 -0.12 -6.03 17.96
N GLY A 41 -0.47 -5.11 17.05
CA GLY A 41 -1.60 -5.33 16.14
C GLY A 41 -1.37 -6.44 15.12
N PHE A 42 -0.13 -6.80 14.78
CA PHE A 42 0.14 -7.84 13.78
C PHE A 42 0.60 -9.16 14.40
N CYS A 43 1.19 -9.14 15.59
CA CYS A 43 1.65 -10.36 16.27
C CYS A 43 0.59 -11.05 17.13
N ARG A 44 -0.50 -10.33 17.46
CA ARG A 44 -1.58 -10.87 18.30
C ARG A 44 -2.74 -11.48 17.52
N TYR A 45 -2.82 -11.22 16.22
CA TYR A 45 -3.88 -11.75 15.35
C TYR A 45 -3.25 -12.61 14.26
N ASN A 46 -4.07 -13.43 13.60
CA ASN A 46 -3.61 -14.27 12.50
C ASN A 46 -3.37 -13.44 11.23
N CYS A 47 -2.23 -12.75 11.20
CA CYS A 47 -1.81 -11.94 10.07
C CYS A 47 -0.88 -12.70 9.12
N LYS A 48 -1.05 -12.46 7.81
CA LYS A 48 -0.12 -12.90 6.75
C LYS A 48 0.38 -11.70 5.99
N TYR A 49 1.54 -11.82 5.34
CA TYR A 49 2.06 -10.75 4.49
C TYR A 49 2.06 -11.13 3.02
N LYS A 50 1.97 -10.11 2.17
CA LYS A 50 2.14 -10.20 0.73
C LYS A 50 3.11 -9.12 0.27
N ILE A 51 4.05 -9.52 -0.58
CA ILE A 51 4.99 -8.60 -1.23
C ILE A 51 4.53 -8.41 -2.67
N LEU A 52 4.15 -7.18 -2.98
CA LEU A 52 3.88 -6.73 -4.33
C LEU A 52 5.13 -6.04 -4.86
N GLU A 53 5.60 -6.47 -6.03
CA GLU A 53 6.72 -5.85 -6.72
C GLU A 53 6.19 -4.90 -7.78
N LYS A 54 6.74 -3.69 -7.83
CA LYS A 54 6.45 -2.66 -8.82
C LYS A 54 7.76 -2.15 -9.39
N GLN A 55 7.74 -1.76 -10.66
CA GLN A 55 8.88 -1.10 -11.25
C GLN A 55 8.97 0.35 -10.76
N VAL A 56 10.15 0.94 -10.91
CA VAL A 56 10.36 2.37 -10.64
C VAL A 56 10.71 3.05 -11.95
N VAL A 57 9.91 4.04 -12.33
CA VAL A 57 10.15 4.91 -13.46
C VAL A 57 11.05 6.05 -12.99
N GLY A 58 12.24 6.13 -13.60
CA GLY A 58 13.27 7.12 -13.26
C GLY A 58 14.27 6.62 -12.22
N ASN A 59 15.20 7.50 -11.83
CA ASN A 59 16.23 7.21 -10.83
C ASN A 59 15.81 7.75 -9.46
N ILE A 60 15.97 6.94 -8.42
CA ILE A 60 15.66 7.33 -7.03
C ILE A 60 16.83 8.12 -6.47
N GLU A 61 16.61 9.39 -6.12
CA GLU A 61 17.66 10.24 -5.54
C GLU A 61 17.54 10.41 -4.02
N ASN A 62 16.31 10.42 -3.48
CA ASN A 62 16.06 10.76 -2.06
C ASN A 62 15.30 9.67 -1.29
N ASN A 63 15.43 8.40 -1.70
CA ASN A 63 14.65 7.27 -1.16
C ASN A 63 13.14 7.54 -1.13
N LYS A 64 12.65 8.44 -1.98
CA LYS A 64 11.25 8.83 -2.03
C LYS A 64 10.70 8.44 -3.38
N VAL A 65 9.54 7.79 -3.36
CA VAL A 65 8.83 7.39 -4.56
C VAL A 65 7.38 7.84 -4.47
N TRP A 66 6.82 8.12 -5.63
CA TRP A 66 5.45 8.54 -5.82
C TRP A 66 4.67 7.41 -6.49
N ILE A 67 3.38 7.30 -6.16
CA ILE A 67 2.45 6.42 -6.84
C ILE A 67 1.16 7.17 -7.11
N VAL A 68 0.54 6.87 -8.24
CA VAL A 68 -0.80 7.32 -8.57
C VAL A 68 -1.76 6.18 -8.30
N GLN A 69 -2.83 6.48 -7.56
CA GLN A 69 -3.93 5.54 -7.33
C GLN A 69 -5.25 6.18 -7.75
N GLY A 70 -6.13 5.39 -8.35
CA GLY A 70 -7.50 5.79 -8.65
C GLY A 70 -8.48 4.68 -8.27
N TRP A 71 -9.60 5.06 -7.67
CA TRP A 71 -10.59 4.11 -7.17
C TRP A 71 -12.02 4.64 -7.35
N ASN A 72 -12.98 3.73 -7.23
CA ASN A 72 -14.39 4.05 -7.11
C ASN A 72 -14.81 3.85 -5.65
N ILE A 73 -15.90 4.49 -5.23
CA ILE A 73 -16.51 4.28 -3.92
C ILE A 73 -17.82 3.50 -4.13
N ASN A 74 -18.00 2.39 -3.41
CA ASN A 74 -19.24 1.61 -3.47
C ASN A 74 -20.33 2.20 -2.55
N GLU A 75 -21.52 1.60 -2.53
CA GLU A 75 -22.64 2.07 -1.69
C GLU A 75 -22.36 1.98 -0.18
N SER A 76 -21.41 1.14 0.24
CA SER A 76 -20.95 0.99 1.62
C SER A 76 -19.83 1.97 2.00
N SER A 77 -19.49 2.90 1.10
CA SER A 77 -18.36 3.85 1.22
C SER A 77 -16.97 3.19 1.18
N ASP A 78 -16.86 1.96 0.69
CA ASP A 78 -15.57 1.29 0.54
C ASP A 78 -14.93 1.60 -0.81
N GLU A 79 -13.59 1.59 -0.81
CA GLU A 79 -12.78 1.72 -2.03
C GLU A 79 -12.83 0.42 -2.85
N ILE A 80 -13.21 0.54 -4.12
CA ILE A 80 -13.32 -0.58 -5.07
C ILE A 80 -12.67 -0.22 -6.41
N ASP A 81 -12.46 -1.24 -7.26
CA ASP A 81 -11.88 -1.10 -8.61
C ASP A 81 -10.53 -0.36 -8.65
N ILE A 82 -9.73 -0.48 -7.59
CA ILE A 82 -8.47 0.25 -7.42
C ILE A 82 -7.51 -0.03 -8.59
N VAL A 83 -6.96 1.03 -9.16
CA VAL A 83 -5.88 0.98 -10.15
C VAL A 83 -4.69 1.78 -9.65
N ASP A 84 -3.51 1.22 -9.84
CA ASP A 84 -2.25 1.82 -9.41
C ASP A 84 -1.28 1.96 -10.57
N SER A 85 -0.48 3.02 -10.57
CA SER A 85 0.71 3.11 -11.42
C SER A 85 1.85 2.23 -10.89
N ASP A 86 2.92 2.12 -11.68
CA ASP A 86 4.26 1.82 -11.15
C ASP A 86 4.74 2.97 -10.25
N PHE A 87 5.83 2.75 -9.50
CA PHE A 87 6.44 3.83 -8.73
C PHE A 87 7.16 4.82 -9.64
N ILE A 88 7.16 6.09 -9.24
CA ILE A 88 7.73 7.20 -10.01
C ILE A 88 8.67 7.96 -9.10
N SER A 89 9.90 8.25 -9.55
CA SER A 89 10.90 8.88 -8.67
C SER A 89 10.68 10.37 -8.42
N MET A 90 9.89 11.05 -9.27
CA MET A 90 9.66 12.51 -9.20
C MET A 90 8.17 12.87 -9.12
N GLU A 91 7.85 13.86 -8.29
CA GLU A 91 6.47 14.30 -8.05
C GLU A 91 5.81 14.86 -9.32
N GLU A 92 6.55 15.67 -10.08
CA GLU A 92 6.05 16.31 -11.31
C GLU A 92 5.69 15.26 -12.37
N GLN A 93 6.50 14.20 -12.48
CA GLN A 93 6.20 13.06 -13.34
C GLN A 93 4.98 12.29 -12.84
N ALA A 94 4.82 12.11 -11.52
CA ALA A 94 3.65 11.46 -10.96
C ALA A 94 2.35 12.24 -11.21
N LYS A 95 2.41 13.58 -11.10
CA LYS A 95 1.29 14.45 -11.47
C LYS A 95 0.92 14.32 -12.96
N LEU A 96 1.93 14.31 -13.83
CA LEU A 96 1.70 14.10 -15.26
C LEU A 96 1.11 12.71 -15.56
N GLU A 97 1.59 11.68 -14.87
CA GLU A 97 1.07 10.32 -14.99
C GLU A 97 -0.38 10.21 -14.51
N CYS A 98 -0.73 10.92 -13.43
CA CYS A 98 -2.12 11.01 -12.96
C CYS A 98 -3.07 11.56 -14.03
N GLU A 99 -2.67 12.63 -14.72
CA GLU A 99 -3.47 13.19 -15.82
C GLU A 99 -3.59 12.23 -17.03
N LYS A 100 -2.59 11.38 -17.28
CA LYS A 100 -2.71 10.32 -18.30
C LYS A 100 -3.63 9.19 -17.84
N MET A 101 -3.48 8.73 -16.60
CA MET A 101 -4.28 7.65 -16.04
C MET A 101 -5.76 8.04 -15.97
N LYS A 102 -6.11 9.28 -15.62
CA LYS A 102 -7.49 9.82 -15.67
C LYS A 102 -8.13 9.72 -17.05
N LYS A 103 -7.34 9.83 -18.12
CA LYS A 103 -7.83 9.66 -19.51
C LYS A 103 -8.02 8.20 -19.89
N ARG A 104 -7.29 7.29 -19.25
CA ARG A 104 -7.29 5.85 -19.54
C ARG A 104 -8.31 5.08 -18.71
N TYR A 105 -8.51 5.47 -17.45
CA TYR A 105 -9.37 4.78 -16.50
C TYR A 105 -10.46 5.72 -16.01
N ARG A 106 -11.69 5.22 -15.99
CA ARG A 106 -12.83 5.93 -15.37
C ARG A 106 -12.87 5.59 -13.89
N ARG A 107 -12.38 6.49 -13.05
CA ARG A 107 -12.43 6.40 -11.58
C ARG A 107 -13.01 7.69 -10.99
N SER A 108 -13.77 7.58 -9.91
CA SER A 108 -14.36 8.75 -9.24
C SER A 108 -13.33 9.52 -8.42
N GLU A 109 -12.41 8.81 -7.77
CA GLU A 109 -11.40 9.38 -6.89
C GLU A 109 -9.98 9.12 -7.42
N TRP A 110 -9.07 10.05 -7.13
CA TRP A 110 -7.66 9.99 -7.54
C TRP A 110 -6.75 10.59 -6.48
N ALA A 111 -5.63 9.92 -6.22
CA ALA A 111 -4.57 10.43 -5.37
C ALA A 111 -3.18 10.28 -5.99
N VAL A 112 -2.33 11.26 -5.71
CA VAL A 112 -0.88 11.18 -5.94
C VAL A 112 -0.23 11.15 -4.56
N SER A 113 0.20 9.95 -4.16
CA SER A 113 0.76 9.67 -2.85
C SER A 113 2.26 9.44 -2.94
N ASN A 114 2.97 9.59 -1.83
CA ASN A 114 4.40 9.27 -1.76
C ASN A 114 4.71 8.34 -0.59
N TYR A 115 5.82 7.64 -0.73
CA TYR A 115 6.41 6.80 0.30
C TYR A 115 7.89 7.11 0.43
N ILE A 116 8.38 7.05 1.67
CA ILE A 116 9.81 6.96 1.96
C ILE A 116 10.17 5.47 1.99
N ILE A 117 11.09 5.06 1.12
CA ILE A 117 11.57 3.69 1.02
C ILE A 117 12.30 3.31 2.32
N GLY A 118 11.96 2.15 2.87
CA GLY A 118 12.43 1.64 4.14
C GLY A 118 11.61 2.10 5.35
N GLU A 119 10.68 3.05 5.17
CA GLU A 119 9.82 3.51 6.25
C GLU A 119 8.82 2.42 6.67
N LYS A 120 8.71 2.24 8.00
CA LYS A 120 7.74 1.35 8.64
C LYS A 120 6.54 2.19 9.10
N LEU A 121 5.46 2.14 8.33
CA LEU A 121 4.31 3.04 8.52
C LEU A 121 3.52 2.78 9.82
N TRP A 122 3.63 1.59 10.41
CA TRP A 122 2.82 1.19 11.56
C TRP A 122 3.68 0.95 12.80
N LYS A 123 3.77 1.93 13.70
CA LYS A 123 4.59 1.78 14.93
C LYS A 123 3.93 0.89 15.99
N PHE A 124 2.60 0.96 16.10
CA PHE A 124 1.84 0.27 17.15
C PHE A 124 0.90 -0.82 16.61
N GLY A 125 0.80 -0.96 15.28
CA GLY A 125 -0.19 -1.80 14.62
C GLY A 125 -1.61 -1.22 14.76
N PHE A 126 -2.61 -2.08 14.67
CA PHE A 126 -4.02 -1.74 14.81
C PHE A 126 -4.63 -2.35 16.08
N ILE A 127 -5.83 -1.88 16.45
CA ILE A 127 -6.65 -2.42 17.52
C ILE A 127 -7.94 -2.92 16.90
N LYS A 128 -8.31 -4.18 17.14
CA LYS A 128 -9.67 -4.64 16.82
C LYS A 128 -10.62 -4.10 17.88
N ASN A 129 -11.52 -3.22 17.49
CA ASN A 129 -12.69 -2.93 18.32
C ASN A 129 -13.68 -4.07 18.10
N THR A 130 -13.62 -5.09 18.96
CA THR A 130 -14.72 -6.06 19.07
C THR A 130 -15.96 -5.29 19.53
N LYS A 131 -16.97 -5.19 18.66
CA LYS A 131 -18.32 -4.81 19.06
C LYS A 131 -18.95 -5.94 19.86
#